data_AF-A0A968GXX5-F1
#
_entry.id   AF-A0A968GXX5-F1
#
_cell.length_a   1.000
_cell.length_b   1.000
_cell.length_c   1.000
_cell.angle_alpha   90.00
_cell.angle_beta   90.00
_cell.angle_gamma   90.00
#
_symmetry.space_group_name_H-M   'P 1'
#
loop_
_entity.id
_entity.type
_entity.pdbx_description
1 polymer ?
#
loop_
_entity_poly.entity_id
_entity_poly.type
_entity_poly.pdbx_seq_one_letter_code
_entity_poly.pdbx_strand_id
1 'polypeptide(L)'
;MISVWINGEQRDGIDEGWIIRRVQGLRRDGETVCVRVTAKGDGVDIAVTAGSCGSGTGGVRQPNSREARLFQLWDACGANSAADFPPGQLIQCVKRLERSL
;
A
#
# COMPACT_ATOMS: atom_id res chain seq x y z
N MET A 1 -4.61 11.00 6.71
CA MET A 1 -4.04 9.91 7.54
C MET A 1 -3.77 8.72 6.64
N ILE A 2 -2.56 8.15 6.75
CA ILE A 2 -2.17 6.91 6.07
C ILE A 2 -1.86 5.84 7.11
N SER A 3 -2.26 4.61 6.84
CA SER A 3 -1.87 3.43 7.61
C SER A 3 -1.40 2.33 6.66
N VAL A 4 -0.33 1.64 7.04
CA VAL A 4 0.29 0.55 6.29
C VAL A 4 0.12 -0.75 7.06
N TRP A 5 -0.40 -1.77 6.41
CA TRP A 5 -0.61 -3.11 6.94
C TRP A 5 0.29 -4.09 6.17
N ILE A 6 1.07 -4.91 6.88
CA ILE A 6 1.93 -5.93 6.27
C ILE A 6 1.69 -7.26 7.00
N ASN A 7 1.08 -8.23 6.31
CA ASN A 7 0.68 -9.54 6.87
C ASN A 7 -0.01 -9.44 8.24
N GLY A 8 -0.96 -8.51 8.38
CA GLY A 8 -1.75 -8.31 9.61
C GLY A 8 -1.15 -7.35 10.64
N GLU A 9 0.13 -6.95 10.51
CA GLU A 9 0.71 -5.92 11.36
C GLU A 9 0.45 -4.53 10.77
N GLN A 10 -0.18 -3.64 11.56
CA GLN A 10 -0.47 -2.26 11.18
C GLN A 10 0.56 -1.29 11.73
N ARG A 11 0.87 -0.26 10.95
CA ARG A 11 1.52 0.95 11.43
C ARG A 11 0.91 2.20 10.82
N ASP A 12 0.69 3.22 11.64
CA ASP A 12 0.25 4.52 11.17
C ASP A 12 1.44 5.35 10.68
N GLY A 13 1.21 6.08 9.58
CA GLY A 13 2.25 6.84 8.89
C GLY A 13 3.27 5.97 8.14
N ILE A 14 4.37 6.61 7.74
CA ILE A 14 5.43 5.99 6.96
C ILE A 14 6.67 5.82 7.82
N ASP A 15 6.80 4.64 8.46
CA ASP A 15 8.07 4.23 9.07
C ASP A 15 8.86 3.36 8.08
N GLU A 16 9.82 3.99 7.41
CA GLU A 16 10.67 3.36 6.40
C GLU A 16 11.46 2.18 6.95
N GLY A 17 12.03 2.34 8.15
CA GLY A 17 12.85 1.31 8.77
C GLY A 17 12.02 0.07 9.10
N TRP A 18 10.78 0.25 9.55
CA TRP A 18 9.87 -0.86 9.82
C TRP A 18 9.35 -1.53 8.57
N ILE A 19 8.97 -0.77 7.53
CA ILE A 19 8.57 -1.36 6.25
C ILE A 19 9.70 -2.25 5.71
N ILE A 20 10.94 -1.75 5.70
CA ILE A 20 12.11 -2.51 5.24
C ILE A 20 12.30 -3.77 6.08
N ARG A 21 12.35 -3.65 7.41
CA ARG A 21 12.56 -4.79 8.31
C ARG A 21 11.46 -5.85 8.18
N ARG A 22 10.20 -5.44 8.13
CA ARG A 22 9.06 -6.37 8.05
C ARG A 22 9.04 -7.12 6.72
N VAL A 23 9.19 -6.42 5.60
CA VAL A 23 9.22 -7.05 4.26
C VAL A 23 10.41 -7.99 4.12
N GLN A 24 11.60 -7.57 4.57
CA GLN A 24 12.80 -8.42 4.49
C GLN A 24 12.73 -9.63 5.43
N GLY A 25 12.16 -9.46 6.64
CA GLY A 25 11.93 -10.55 7.59
C GLY A 25 11.05 -11.63 6.98
N LEU A 26 9.86 -11.24 6.50
CA LEU A 26 8.92 -12.18 5.86
C LEU A 26 9.55 -12.93 4.69
N ARG A 27 10.30 -12.23 3.82
CA ARG A 27 11.01 -12.87 2.70
C ARG A 27 12.08 -13.85 3.15
N ARG A 28 12.82 -13.53 4.22
CA ARG A 28 13.84 -14.43 4.78
C ARG A 28 13.20 -15.70 5.32
N ASP A 29 12.01 -15.57 5.89
CA ASP A 29 11.23 -16.67 6.45
C ASP A 29 10.47 -17.46 5.36
N GLY A 30 10.60 -17.07 4.09
CA GLY A 30 9.92 -17.71 2.95
C GLY A 30 8.43 -17.39 2.87
N GLU A 31 7.95 -16.41 3.62
CA GLU A 31 6.56 -15.97 3.61
C GLU A 31 6.28 -15.01 2.45
N THR A 32 5.05 -15.10 1.93
CA THR A 32 4.56 -14.14 0.94
C THR A 32 4.23 -12.81 1.62
N VAL A 33 4.55 -11.71 0.94
CA VAL A 33 4.30 -10.36 1.48
C VAL A 33 3.01 -9.82 0.90
N CYS A 34 2.01 -9.58 1.75
CA CYS A 34 0.81 -8.83 1.43
C CYS A 34 0.83 -7.49 2.16
N VAL A 35 0.78 -6.41 1.38
CA VAL A 35 0.70 -5.05 1.90
C VAL A 35 -0.65 -4.45 1.55
N ARG A 36 -1.31 -3.86 2.55
CA ARG A 36 -2.49 -3.01 2.35
C ARG A 36 -2.19 -1.62 2.89
N VAL A 37 -2.45 -0.60 2.09
CA VAL A 37 -2.29 0.80 2.48
C VAL A 37 -3.67 1.43 2.46
N THR A 38 -4.05 2.05 3.57
CA THR A 38 -5.29 2.82 3.67
C THR A 38 -4.97 4.30 3.77
N ALA A 39 -5.68 5.12 3.02
CA ALA A 39 -5.55 6.57 3.05
C ALA A 39 -6.91 7.21 3.26
N LYS A 40 -7.02 8.02 4.32
CA LYS A 40 -8.24 8.70 4.74
C LYS A 40 -7.99 10.20 4.89
N GLY A 41 -8.88 11.03 4.35
CA GLY A 41 -8.81 12.50 4.40
C GLY A 41 -10.08 13.14 3.85
N ASP A 42 -10.06 14.46 3.64
CA ASP A 42 -11.24 15.22 3.21
C ASP A 42 -11.76 14.78 1.83
N GLY A 43 -12.79 13.94 1.86
CA GLY A 43 -13.40 13.34 0.67
C GLY A 43 -12.58 12.21 0.05
N VAL A 44 -11.66 11.60 0.80
CA VAL A 44 -10.86 10.44 0.35
C VAL A 44 -10.94 9.33 1.39
N ASP A 45 -11.37 8.15 0.98
CA ASP A 45 -11.21 6.91 1.75
C ASP A 45 -10.89 5.76 0.79
N ILE A 46 -9.60 5.48 0.61
CA ILE A 46 -9.12 4.44 -0.29
C ILE A 46 -8.32 3.38 0.44
N ALA A 47 -8.38 2.16 -0.08
CA ALA A 47 -7.51 1.06 0.28
C ALA A 47 -6.88 0.49 -0.99
N VAL A 48 -5.55 0.38 -0.99
CA VAL A 48 -4.77 -0.16 -2.10
C VAL A 48 -3.87 -1.27 -1.58
N THR A 49 -3.52 -2.22 -2.45
CA THR A 49 -2.71 -3.38 -2.07
C THR A 49 -1.46 -3.53 -2.92
N ALA A 50 -0.46 -4.21 -2.37
CA ALA A 50 0.79 -4.57 -3.03
C ALA A 50 1.24 -5.98 -2.61
N GLY A 51 1.97 -6.66 -3.50
CA GLY A 51 2.43 -8.04 -3.28
C GLY A 51 1.33 -9.09 -3.42
N SER A 52 1.55 -10.24 -2.77
CA SER A 52 0.69 -11.41 -2.85
C SER A 52 -0.50 -11.33 -1.89
N CYS A 53 -1.21 -10.20 -1.90
CA CYS A 53 -2.51 -10.14 -1.27
C CYS A 53 -3.47 -11.00 -2.10
N GLY A 54 -4.06 -12.03 -1.48
CA GLY A 54 -5.16 -12.77 -2.11
C GLY A 54 -6.18 -11.79 -2.69
N SER A 55 -6.76 -12.10 -3.85
CA SER A 55 -7.61 -11.22 -4.66
C SER A 55 -8.64 -10.48 -3.79
N GLY A 56 -8.27 -9.27 -3.38
CA GLY A 56 -9.10 -8.42 -2.53
C GLY A 56 -10.20 -7.82 -3.37
N THR A 57 -11.44 -8.06 -2.94
CA THR A 57 -12.67 -7.53 -3.50
C THR A 57 -12.55 -6.02 -3.69
N GLY A 58 -12.63 -5.56 -4.94
CA GLY A 58 -12.74 -4.14 -5.25
C GLY A 58 -13.89 -3.51 -4.44
N GLY A 59 -13.68 -2.27 -3.99
CA GLY A 59 -14.67 -1.57 -3.18
C GLY A 59 -16.06 -1.55 -3.83
N VAL A 60 -17.11 -1.75 -3.04
CA VAL A 60 -18.52 -1.77 -3.50
C VAL A 60 -18.95 -0.42 -4.09
N ARG A 61 -18.25 0.65 -3.72
CA ARG A 61 -18.52 2.02 -4.20
C ARG A 61 -17.57 2.41 -5.32
N GLN A 62 -18.11 3.12 -6.30
CA GLN A 62 -17.30 3.76 -7.32
C GLN A 62 -16.49 4.91 -6.70
N PRO A 63 -15.18 5.01 -6.97
CA PRO A 63 -14.36 6.09 -6.44
C PRO A 63 -14.79 7.45 -7.01
N ASN A 64 -14.67 8.50 -6.19
CA ASN A 64 -14.82 9.87 -6.69
C ASN A 64 -13.58 10.31 -7.50
N SER A 65 -13.62 11.50 -8.11
CA SER A 65 -12.52 11.97 -8.96
C SER A 65 -11.16 12.11 -8.25
N ARG A 66 -11.14 12.42 -6.95
CA ARG A 66 -9.90 12.49 -6.15
C ARG A 66 -9.38 11.08 -5.88
N GLU A 67 -10.24 10.18 -5.43
CA GLU A 67 -9.90 8.79 -5.16
C GLU A 67 -9.41 8.07 -6.42
N ALA A 68 -10.07 8.28 -7.56
CA ALA A 68 -9.68 7.73 -8.86
C ALA A 68 -8.25 8.16 -9.26
N ARG A 69 -7.88 9.41 -9.01
CA ARG A 69 -6.51 9.91 -9.26
C ARG A 69 -5.49 9.24 -8.35
N LEU A 70 -5.84 8.95 -7.10
CA LEU A 70 -4.96 8.25 -6.17
C LEU A 70 -4.80 6.78 -6.52
N PHE A 71 -5.86 6.11 -7.00
CA PHE A 71 -5.75 4.76 -7.57
C PHE A 71 -4.82 4.73 -8.79
N GLN A 72 -4.97 5.67 -9.73
CA GLN A 72 -4.07 5.79 -10.87
C GLN A 72 -2.61 6.04 -10.45
N LEU A 73 -2.39 6.86 -9.41
CA LEU A 73 -1.06 7.12 -8.87
C LEU A 73 -0.45 5.86 -8.27
N TRP A 74 -1.24 5.07 -7.54
CA TRP A 74 -0.81 3.78 -6.99
C TRP A 74 -0.47 2.77 -8.09
N ASP A 75 -1.35 2.61 -9.09
CA ASP A 75 -1.14 1.72 -10.23
C ASP A 75 0.12 2.07 -11.02
N ALA A 76 0.31 3.37 -11.32
CA ALA A 76 1.50 3.86 -11.99
C ALA A 76 2.80 3.64 -11.18
N CYS A 77 2.68 3.36 -9.89
CA CYS A 77 3.80 3.08 -9.01
C CYS A 77 4.26 1.62 -9.08
N GLY A 78 3.44 0.72 -9.65
CA GLY A 78 3.81 -0.68 -9.97
C GLY A 78 3.95 -1.62 -8.79
N ALA A 79 3.74 -1.15 -7.55
CA ALA A 79 3.87 -1.97 -6.33
C ALA A 79 2.80 -3.07 -6.24
N ASN A 80 1.67 -2.90 -6.93
CA ASN A 80 0.58 -3.88 -6.99
C ASN A 80 0.78 -5.01 -8.01
N SER A 81 1.74 -4.85 -8.92
CA SER A 81 1.90 -5.76 -10.07
C SER A 81 2.93 -6.87 -9.82
N ALA A 82 3.76 -6.73 -8.79
CA ALA A 82 4.82 -7.67 -8.47
C ALA A 82 4.57 -8.35 -7.13
N ALA A 83 4.67 -9.68 -7.11
CA ALA A 83 4.76 -10.46 -5.87
C ALA A 83 5.99 -10.04 -5.04
N ASP A 84 7.09 -9.72 -5.74
CA ASP A 84 8.36 -9.32 -5.14
C ASP A 84 8.76 -7.88 -5.47
N PHE A 85 8.03 -6.91 -4.93
CA PHE A 85 8.42 -5.49 -5.03
C PHE A 85 9.60 -5.15 -4.08
N PRO A 86 10.56 -4.28 -4.47
CA PRO A 86 11.55 -3.76 -3.54
C PRO A 86 10.91 -2.92 -2.43
N PRO A 87 11.33 -3.03 -1.15
CA PRO A 87 10.76 -2.22 -0.05
C PRO A 87 10.85 -0.71 -0.32
N GLY A 88 11.92 -0.26 -0.98
CA GLY A 88 12.10 1.14 -1.35
C GLY A 88 11.05 1.64 -2.36
N GLN A 89 10.58 0.77 -3.27
CA GLN A 89 9.50 1.11 -4.20
C GLN A 89 8.19 1.35 -3.43
N LEU A 90 7.84 0.45 -2.51
CA LEU A 90 6.66 0.62 -1.66
C LEU A 90 6.71 1.94 -0.87
N ILE A 91 7.85 2.23 -0.23
CA ILE A 91 8.04 3.48 0.52
C ILE A 91 7.79 4.71 -0.37
N GLN A 92 8.37 4.73 -1.57
CA GLN A 92 8.17 5.83 -2.52
C GLN A 92 6.69 5.96 -2.93
N CYS A 93 5.99 4.85 -3.14
CA CYS A 93 4.57 4.87 -3.47
C CYS A 93 3.72 5.44 -2.34
N VAL A 94 3.95 5.00 -1.10
CA VAL A 94 3.20 5.50 0.06
C VAL A 94 3.49 7.00 0.28
N LYS A 95 4.75 7.44 0.17
CA LYS A 95 5.11 8.87 0.25
C LYS A 95 4.47 9.72 -0.85
N ARG A 96 4.31 9.16 -2.04
CA ARG A 96 3.65 9.86 -3.16
C ARG A 96 2.15 9.95 -2.94
N LEU A 97 1.54 8.90 -2.37
CA LEU A 97 0.15 8.90 -1.96
C LEU A 97 -0.10 9.96 -0.89
N GLU A 98 0.75 10.00 0.16
CA GLU A 98 0.65 10.96 1.27
C GLU A 98 0.65 12.41 0.80
N ARG A 99 1.58 12.76 -0.10
CA ARG A 99 1.69 14.11 -0.67
C ARG A 99 0.52 14.51 -1.58
N SER A 100 -0.33 13.55 -1.94
CA SER A 100 -1.46 13.77 -2.84
C SER A 100 -2.82 13.77 -2.13
N LEU A 101 -2.81 13.55 -0.80
CA LEU A 101 -3.96 13.70 0.10
C LEU A 101 -4.05 15.14 0.58
#